data_AF-Q56ZG6-F1
#
_entry.id   AF-Q56ZG6-F1
#
_cell.length_a   1.000
_cell.length_b   1.000
_cell.length_c   1.000
_cell.angle_alpha   90.00
_cell.angle_beta   90.00
_cell.angle_gamma   90.00
#
_symmetry.space_group_name_H-M   'P 1'
#
loop_
_entity.id
_entity.type
_entity.pdbx_description
1 polymer ?
#
loop_
_entity_poly.entity_id
_entity_poly.type
_entity_poly.pdbx_seq_one_letter_code
_entity_poly.pdbx_strand_id
1 'polypeptide(L)'
;MLSVPTNLRPRHITSMFNLRQFCIDTVMTIWHYHGGCQVGRVVDKNYRVLGIDSLRVIDGSTFLKSPGTNPQATVMMLGRYMGQRILQEREIYNKPDKEA
;
A
#
# COMPACT_ATOMS: atom_id res chain seq x y z
N MET A 1 -8.36 8.65 -28.80
CA MET A 1 -7.68 8.71 -27.49
C MET A 1 -6.90 10.01 -27.28
N LEU A 2 -6.13 10.51 -28.25
CA LEU A 2 -5.35 11.76 -28.11
C LEU A 2 -6.19 13.02 -27.85
N SER A 3 -7.45 13.03 -28.29
CA SER A 3 -8.41 14.12 -28.08
C SER A 3 -9.14 14.08 -26.73
N VAL A 4 -8.99 13.00 -25.96
CA VAL A 4 -9.63 12.88 -24.66
C VAL A 4 -8.71 13.51 -23.62
N PRO A 5 -9.14 14.56 -22.88
CA PRO A 5 -8.31 15.23 -21.90
C PRO A 5 -8.20 14.39 -20.62
N THR A 6 -7.43 13.30 -20.69
CA THR A 6 -7.26 12.36 -19.57
C THR A 6 -6.34 12.92 -18.47
N ASN A 7 -5.51 13.92 -18.80
CA ASN A 7 -4.59 14.59 -17.89
C ASN A 7 -4.25 16.00 -18.42
N LEU A 8 -3.47 16.78 -17.67
CA LEU A 8 -3.03 18.13 -18.03
C LEU A 8 -1.73 18.18 -18.84
N ARG A 9 -1.24 17.05 -19.37
CA ARG A 9 0.02 17.02 -20.13
C ARG A 9 -0.18 17.52 -21.56
N PRO A 10 0.78 18.26 -22.14
CA PRO A 10 0.76 18.61 -23.56
C PRO A 10 0.65 17.36 -24.45
N ARG A 11 -0.09 17.48 -25.55
CA ARG A 11 -0.29 16.38 -26.50
C ARG A 11 0.47 16.66 -27.79
N HIS A 12 1.18 15.66 -28.27
CA HIS A 12 1.98 15.74 -29.49
C HIS A 12 1.37 14.87 -30.58
N ILE A 13 1.35 15.36 -31.82
CA ILE A 13 0.89 14.58 -32.97
C ILE A 13 1.76 13.33 -33.19
N THR A 14 3.05 13.41 -32.82
CA THR A 14 4.02 12.31 -32.87
C THR A 14 3.61 11.11 -32.01
N SER A 15 2.78 11.33 -30.98
CA SER A 15 2.21 10.26 -30.13
C SER A 15 1.34 9.27 -30.90
N MET A 16 0.89 9.59 -32.11
CA MET A 16 0.19 8.64 -32.98
C MET A 16 1.10 7.51 -33.51
N PHE A 17 2.40 7.76 -33.62
CA PHE A 17 3.36 6.86 -34.24
C PHE A 17 4.52 6.47 -33.30
N ASN A 18 4.56 7.05 -32.10
CA ASN A 18 5.59 6.80 -31.10
C ASN A 18 4.96 6.41 -29.77
N LEU A 19 5.01 5.11 -29.44
CA LEU A 19 4.44 4.55 -28.21
C LEU A 19 5.04 5.16 -26.95
N ARG A 20 6.33 5.51 -26.95
CA ARG A 20 6.97 6.17 -25.80
C ARG A 20 6.33 7.54 -25.56
N GLN A 21 6.14 8.34 -26.61
CA GLN A 21 5.50 9.65 -26.49
C GLN A 21 4.03 9.51 -26.12
N PHE A 22 3.32 8.53 -26.68
CA PHE A 22 1.96 8.20 -26.28
C PHE A 22 1.85 7.94 -24.77
N CYS A 23 2.71 7.08 -24.21
CA CYS A 23 2.72 6.81 -22.77
C CYS A 23 2.98 8.08 -21.95
N ILE A 24 3.97 8.88 -22.34
CA ILE A 24 4.29 10.15 -21.66
C ILE A 24 3.08 11.08 -21.66
N ASP A 25 2.45 11.29 -22.82
CA ASP A 25 1.35 12.23 -22.99
C ASP A 25 0.07 11.76 -22.28
N THR A 26 -0.19 10.45 -22.24
CA THR A 26 -1.47 9.87 -21.79
C THR A 26 -1.47 9.34 -20.36
N VAL A 27 -0.29 9.10 -19.75
CA VAL A 27 -0.19 8.48 -18.42
C VAL A 27 -1.02 9.23 -17.39
N MET A 28 -1.74 8.46 -16.58
CA MET A 28 -2.50 8.93 -15.44
C MET A 28 -2.31 7.97 -14.28
N THR A 29 -2.71 8.40 -13.10
CA THR A 29 -2.83 7.48 -11.98
C THR A 29 -3.97 6.50 -12.21
N ILE A 30 -3.79 5.29 -11.69
CA ILE A 30 -4.87 4.33 -11.46
C ILE A 30 -5.31 4.33 -9.99
N TRP A 31 -4.92 5.36 -9.23
CA TRP A 31 -5.22 5.55 -7.81
C TRP A 31 -4.69 4.46 -6.86
N HIS A 32 -3.69 3.69 -7.29
CA HIS A 32 -3.09 2.58 -6.51
C HIS A 32 -1.68 2.91 -5.98
N TYR A 33 -1.46 4.14 -5.51
CA TYR A 33 -0.21 4.50 -4.85
C TYR A 33 -0.03 3.70 -3.55
N HIS A 34 1.23 3.35 -3.24
CA HIS A 34 1.59 2.54 -2.08
C HIS A 34 3.04 2.82 -1.69
N GLY A 35 3.47 2.30 -0.53
CA GLY A 35 4.78 2.58 0.03
C GLY A 35 4.83 3.84 0.91
N GLY A 36 6.00 4.14 1.47
CA GLY A 36 6.23 5.26 2.40
C GLY A 36 6.54 4.80 3.84
N CYS A 37 5.85 3.76 4.32
CA CYS A 37 6.04 3.19 5.67
C CYS A 37 6.46 1.71 5.59
N GLN A 38 7.42 1.39 4.74
CA GLN A 38 7.78 0.01 4.41
C GLN A 38 8.23 -0.82 5.63
N VAL A 39 7.85 -2.10 5.63
CA VAL A 39 8.33 -3.10 6.59
C VAL A 39 9.86 -3.22 6.51
N GLY A 40 10.53 -3.22 7.66
CA GLY A 40 11.99 -3.24 7.78
C GLY A 40 12.67 -1.88 7.55
N ARG A 41 11.90 -0.81 7.28
CA ARG A 41 12.41 0.56 7.13
C ARG A 41 11.75 1.55 8.09
N VAL A 42 10.43 1.49 8.24
CA VAL A 42 9.64 2.36 9.14
C VAL A 42 8.89 1.54 10.19
N VAL A 43 8.42 0.35 9.81
CA VAL A 43 7.73 -0.58 10.73
C VAL A 43 8.42 -1.93 10.80
N ASP A 44 8.26 -2.65 11.90
CA ASP A 44 8.73 -4.03 12.05
C ASP A 44 7.80 -5.05 11.36
N LYS A 45 8.12 -6.36 11.49
CA LYS A 45 7.32 -7.46 10.91
C LYS A 45 5.91 -7.59 11.52
N ASN A 46 5.67 -6.97 12.67
CA ASN A 46 4.38 -6.91 13.35
C ASN A 46 3.67 -5.57 13.12
N TYR A 47 4.17 -4.79 12.15
CA TYR A 47 3.66 -3.49 11.74
C TYR A 47 3.77 -2.41 12.83
N ARG A 48 4.64 -2.60 13.83
CA ARG A 48 4.92 -1.61 14.88
C ARG A 48 5.92 -0.59 14.38
N VAL A 49 5.69 0.69 14.68
CA VAL A 49 6.61 1.76 14.27
C VAL A 49 7.92 1.63 15.04
N LEU A 50 9.04 1.67 14.33
CA LEU A 50 10.36 1.49 14.93
C LEU A 50 10.65 2.62 15.93
N GLY A 51 11.04 2.25 17.15
CA GLY A 51 11.36 3.20 18.21
C GLY A 51 10.17 3.92 18.85
N ILE A 52 8.93 3.54 18.51
CA ILE A 52 7.71 4.12 19.09
C ILE A 52 6.83 3.01 19.65
N ASP A 53 6.51 3.11 20.93
CA ASP A 53 5.61 2.19 21.60
C ASP A 53 4.15 2.46 21.24
N SER A 54 3.32 1.42 21.31
CA SER A 54 1.85 1.49 21.14
C SER A 54 1.36 2.10 19.81
N LEU A 55 2.21 2.18 18.78
CA LEU A 55 1.85 2.68 17.45
C LEU A 55 2.10 1.63 16.36
N ARG A 56 1.13 1.46 15.47
CA ARG A 56 1.23 0.60 14.27
C ARG A 56 0.71 1.33 13.03
N VAL A 57 1.20 0.95 11.86
CA VAL A 57 0.69 1.40 10.56
C VAL A 57 0.23 0.18 9.77
N ILE A 58 -1.04 0.15 9.35
CA ILE A 58 -1.66 -1.01 8.71
C ILE A 58 -2.51 -0.49 7.52
N ASP A 59 -1.84 -0.20 6.41
CA ASP A 59 -2.45 0.26 5.16
C ASP A 59 -1.51 0.00 3.96
N GLY A 60 -1.84 0.53 2.77
CA GLY A 60 -1.01 0.36 1.58
C GLY A 60 0.38 1.01 1.66
N SER A 61 0.65 1.89 2.62
CA SER A 61 1.95 2.53 2.78
C SER A 61 3.06 1.54 3.18
N THR A 62 2.69 0.38 3.70
CA THR A 62 3.64 -0.65 4.14
C THR A 62 4.06 -1.61 3.03
N PHE A 63 3.45 -1.52 1.84
CA PHE A 63 3.76 -2.40 0.72
C PHE A 63 5.11 -2.07 0.08
N LEU A 64 5.91 -3.10 -0.19
CA LEU A 64 7.15 -2.99 -0.98
C LEU A 64 6.86 -2.98 -2.48
N LYS A 65 5.81 -3.71 -2.91
CA LYS A 65 5.40 -3.86 -4.31
C LYS A 65 3.87 -3.87 -4.39
N SER A 66 3.35 -3.45 -5.53
CA SER A 66 1.92 -3.54 -5.84
C SER A 66 1.46 -5.01 -5.85
N PRO A 67 0.27 -5.33 -5.32
CA PRO A 67 -0.30 -6.68 -5.37
C PRO A 67 -0.75 -7.13 -6.78
N GLY A 68 -0.58 -6.28 -7.81
CA GLY A 68 -0.81 -6.66 -9.22
C GLY A 68 -2.28 -6.63 -9.68
N THR A 69 -3.20 -6.23 -8.81
CA THR A 69 -4.63 -6.02 -9.10
C THR A 69 -5.12 -4.77 -8.34
N ASN A 70 -6.43 -4.49 -8.32
CA ASN A 70 -6.98 -3.48 -7.43
C ASN A 70 -6.63 -3.83 -5.97
N PRO A 71 -5.86 -2.99 -5.26
CA PRO A 71 -5.31 -3.31 -3.94
C PRO A 71 -6.36 -3.28 -2.83
N GLN A 72 -7.58 -2.83 -3.10
CA GLN A 72 -8.62 -2.68 -2.07
C GLN A 72 -8.85 -3.97 -1.29
N ALA A 73 -8.98 -5.12 -1.97
CA ALA A 73 -9.16 -6.41 -1.31
C ALA A 73 -7.95 -6.78 -0.44
N THR A 74 -6.73 -6.53 -0.92
CA THR A 74 -5.49 -6.77 -0.16
C THR A 74 -5.41 -5.89 1.08
N VAL A 75 -5.74 -4.60 0.97
CA VAL A 75 -5.71 -3.66 2.10
C VAL A 75 -6.77 -4.03 3.15
N MET A 76 -8.00 -4.36 2.73
CA MET A 76 -9.05 -4.83 3.63
C MET A 76 -8.66 -6.12 4.36
N MET A 77 -8.07 -7.08 3.64
CA MET A 77 -7.57 -8.33 4.21
C MET A 77 -6.46 -8.06 5.22
N LEU A 78 -5.48 -7.21 4.89
CA LEU A 78 -4.39 -6.84 5.80
C LEU A 78 -4.93 -6.23 7.10
N GLY A 79 -5.89 -5.29 6.99
CA GLY A 79 -6.54 -4.68 8.14
C GLY A 79 -7.20 -5.72 9.06
N ARG A 80 -7.98 -6.65 8.48
CA ARG A 80 -8.60 -7.74 9.25
C ARG A 80 -7.56 -8.66 9.89
N TYR A 81 -6.56 -9.09 9.12
CA TYR A 81 -5.52 -10.01 9.58
C TYR A 81 -4.77 -9.44 10.78
N MET A 82 -4.30 -8.19 10.68
CA MET A 82 -3.58 -7.55 11.78
C MET A 82 -4.49 -7.21 12.96
N GLY A 83 -5.76 -6.86 12.72
CA GLY A 83 -6.76 -6.71 13.78
C GLY A 83 -6.90 -7.97 14.62
N GLN A 84 -7.01 -9.15 13.97
CA GLN A 84 -7.05 -10.44 14.68
C GLN A 84 -5.75 -10.73 15.44
N ARG A 85 -4.59 -10.44 14.85
CA ARG A 85 -3.29 -10.62 15.53
C ARG A 85 -3.18 -9.75 16.78
N ILE A 86 -3.61 -8.50 16.72
CA ILE A 86 -3.60 -7.59 17.89
C ILE A 86 -4.48 -8.13 19.01
N LEU A 87 -5.67 -8.67 18.70
CA LEU A 87 -6.54 -9.29 19.70
C LEU A 87 -5.89 -10.52 20.35
N GLN A 88 -5.31 -11.41 19.54
CA GLN A 88 -4.60 -12.60 20.03
C GLN A 88 -3.40 -12.24 20.92
N GLU A 89 -2.62 -11.23 20.52
CA GLU A 89 -1.50 -10.73 21.34
C GLU A 89 -1.98 -10.22 22.72
N ARG A 90 -3.14 -9.53 22.76
CA ARG A 90 -3.75 -9.07 24.02
C ARG A 90 -4.26 -10.23 24.87
N GLU A 91 -4.87 -11.25 24.26
CA GLU A 91 -5.34 -12.43 24.98
C GLU A 91 -4.18 -13.21 25.61
N ILE A 92 -3.06 -13.38 24.89
CA ILE A 92 -1.85 -14.03 25.40
C ILE A 92 -1.27 -13.23 26.55
N TYR A 93 -1.17 -11.90 26.42
CA TYR A 93 -0.67 -11.04 27.49
C TYR A 93 -1.56 -11.09 28.75
N ASN A 94 -2.87 -11.26 28.58
CA ASN A 94 -3.83 -11.31 29.69
C ASN A 94 -4.01 -12.71 30.30
N LYS A 95 -3.39 -13.77 29.76
CA LYS A 95 -3.38 -15.08 30.40
C LYS A 95 -2.39 -15.05 31.56
N PRO A 96 -2.83 -15.15 32.83
CA PRO A 96 -1.90 -15.32 33.94
C PRO A 96 -1.17 -16.65 33.78
N ASP A 97 0.09 -16.71 34.25
CA ASP A 97 0.93 -17.92 34.36
C ASP A 97 0.21 -19.01 35.19
N LYS A 98 -0.78 -19.68 34.60
CA LYS A 98 -1.59 -20.71 35.27
C LYS A 98 -1.21 -22.14 34.86
N GLU A 99 -0.10 -22.31 34.17
CA GLU A 99 0.46 -23.63 33.84
C GLU A 99 1.98 -23.57 34.01
N ALA A 100 2.41 -23.56 35.28
CA ALA A 100 3.72 -24.02 35.73
C ALA A 100 3.52 -25.36 36.45
#